data_AF-A0A015X4Q6-F1
#
_entry.id   AF-A0A015X4Q6-F1
#
_cell.length_a   1.000
_cell.length_b   1.000
_cell.length_c   1.000
_cell.angle_alpha   90.00
_cell.angle_beta   90.00
_cell.angle_gamma   90.00
#
_symmetry.space_group_name_H-M   'P 1'
#
loop_
_entity.id
_entity.type
_entity.pdbx_description
1 polymer ?
#
loop_
_entity_poly.entity_id
_entity_poly.type
_entity_poly.pdbx_seq_one_letter_code
_entity_poly.pdbx_strand_id
1 'polypeptide(L)'
;MRNKLLFLPFFLLLAAGPSMARESIPRDTIGVKVYFRQGHASLDSLFLGNGSRLDSFSRCLAPFQADTAFQIRSVRVVSGASPEGSSKINRSLSERRAAAIRSYLEKRMSLDGHAFEIESPGVDWEGLTGLVESSDMSYRDEVLKILYHTPEFVIRDGKIVDSRQRQLGMLHGGEPWRYMEERFFPELRAAGVLVVVETEREDTSTPEPVAPPRDTVVVEHRDTVEVIRRDTMNVPCP
;
A
#
# COMPACT_ATOMS: atom_id res chain seq x y z
N MET A 1 25.24 -8.50 4.66
CA MET A 1 24.22 -8.74 3.61
C MET A 1 23.15 -7.67 3.79
N ARG A 2 22.87 -6.91 2.73
CA ARG A 2 22.15 -5.63 2.80
C ARG A 2 20.64 -5.89 2.72
N ASN A 3 19.95 -5.71 3.85
CA ASN A 3 18.49 -5.82 3.94
C ASN A 3 17.86 -4.86 2.92
N LYS A 4 17.06 -5.40 2.01
CA LYS A 4 16.25 -4.61 1.09
C LYS A 4 15.02 -4.14 1.88
N LEU A 5 15.04 -2.90 2.33
CA LEU A 5 13.88 -2.21 2.87
C LEU A 5 12.88 -2.07 1.71
N LEU A 6 11.81 -2.86 1.72
CA LEU A 6 10.72 -2.77 0.75
C LEU A 6 10.02 -1.42 0.95
N PHE A 7 10.23 -0.49 0.03
CA PHE A 7 9.46 0.75 -0.07
C PHE A 7 8.05 0.39 -0.56
N LEU A 8 7.07 0.50 0.34
CA LEU A 8 5.65 0.31 0.03
C LEU A 8 5.04 1.69 -0.27
N PRO A 9 4.57 1.97 -1.51
CA PRO A 9 4.03 3.27 -1.87
C PRO A 9 2.69 3.57 -1.20
N PHE A 10 2.42 4.85 -1.10
CA PHE A 10 1.34 5.51 -0.37
C PHE A 10 -0.05 5.00 -0.80
N PHE A 11 -0.62 4.02 -0.09
CA PHE A 11 -1.93 3.48 -0.43
C PHE A 11 -3.08 4.43 -0.05
N LEU A 12 -3.69 4.96 -1.11
CA LEU A 12 -4.96 5.66 -1.20
C LEU A 12 -6.08 4.89 -0.47
N LEU A 13 -6.58 5.44 0.63
CA LEU A 13 -7.75 4.92 1.34
C LEU A 13 -8.99 5.77 1.00
N LEU A 14 -9.88 5.13 0.22
CA LEU A 14 -11.31 5.36 -0.02
C LEU A 14 -11.74 6.22 -1.22
N ALA A 15 -11.89 5.56 -2.38
CA ALA A 15 -13.02 5.75 -3.27
C ALA A 15 -13.53 4.37 -3.73
N ALA A 16 -14.84 4.13 -3.62
CA ALA A 16 -15.48 2.90 -4.08
C ALA A 16 -15.66 2.95 -5.62
N GLY A 17 -15.04 2.02 -6.34
CA GLY A 17 -15.13 1.86 -7.81
C GLY A 17 -14.30 0.65 -8.28
N PRO A 18 -14.66 -0.03 -9.39
CA PRO A 18 -14.36 -1.46 -9.56
C PRO A 18 -12.92 -1.75 -9.99
N SER A 19 -12.36 -2.76 -9.33
CA SER A 19 -11.36 -3.73 -9.79
C SER A 19 -10.21 -3.22 -10.66
N MET A 20 -9.27 -2.51 -10.04
CA MET A 20 -7.85 -2.66 -10.35
C MET A 20 -7.21 -3.44 -9.21
N ALA A 21 -6.42 -4.46 -9.54
CA ALA A 21 -5.86 -5.43 -8.61
C ALA A 21 -5.27 -4.74 -7.38
N ARG A 22 -6.03 -4.80 -6.29
CA ARG A 22 -5.61 -4.31 -4.98
C ARG A 22 -4.50 -5.22 -4.53
N GLU A 23 -3.28 -4.72 -4.45
CA GLU A 23 -2.27 -5.40 -3.64
C GLU A 23 -2.88 -5.58 -2.25
N SER A 24 -3.08 -6.83 -1.88
CA SER A 24 -3.69 -7.20 -0.62
C SER A 24 -2.78 -6.69 0.48
N ILE A 25 -3.29 -5.78 1.31
CA ILE A 25 -2.75 -5.52 2.65
C ILE A 25 -2.50 -6.92 3.26
N PRO A 26 -1.27 -7.23 3.73
CA PRO A 26 -1.03 -8.50 4.43
C PRO A 26 -2.13 -8.68 5.47
N ARG A 27 -2.65 -9.90 5.65
CA ARG A 27 -3.80 -10.17 6.53
C ARG A 27 -3.63 -9.64 7.98
N ASP A 28 -2.41 -9.25 8.34
CA ASP A 28 -1.98 -8.82 9.66
C ASP A 28 -1.49 -7.35 9.71
N THR A 29 -2.05 -6.45 8.90
CA THR A 29 -1.72 -5.00 8.98
C THR A 29 -2.95 -4.14 9.24
N ILE A 30 -2.87 -3.29 10.27
CA ILE A 30 -3.95 -2.38 10.68
C ILE A 30 -3.53 -0.95 10.40
N GLY A 31 -4.42 -0.14 9.82
CA GLY A 31 -4.12 1.24 9.48
C GLY A 31 -5.19 2.24 9.88
N VAL A 32 -4.76 3.49 10.11
CA VAL A 32 -5.66 4.64 10.28
C VAL A 32 -5.07 5.88 9.62
N LYS A 33 -5.94 6.68 8.98
CA LYS A 33 -5.60 8.03 8.47
C LYS A 33 -6.34 9.07 9.31
N VAL A 34 -5.62 10.08 9.77
CA VAL A 34 -6.17 11.22 10.51
C VAL A 34 -5.83 12.53 9.82
N TYR A 35 -6.69 13.52 9.99
CA TYR A 35 -6.62 14.79 9.27
C TYR A 35 -6.28 15.95 10.21
N PHE A 36 -5.68 17.00 9.64
CA PHE A 36 -5.29 18.21 10.34
C PHE A 36 -5.86 19.42 9.63
N ARG A 37 -6.18 20.45 10.41
CA ARG A 37 -6.54 21.76 9.84
C ARG A 37 -5.34 22.35 9.09
N GLN A 38 -5.64 23.16 8.08
CA GLN A 38 -4.60 23.88 7.32
C GLN A 38 -3.70 24.67 8.28
N GLY A 39 -2.38 24.58 8.10
CA GLY A 39 -1.41 25.26 8.97
C GLY A 39 -1.28 24.73 10.40
N HIS A 40 -2.03 23.69 10.80
CA HIS A 40 -2.02 23.16 12.16
C HIS A 40 -1.37 21.78 12.24
N ALA A 41 -0.77 21.47 13.40
CA ALA A 41 -0.19 20.17 13.72
C ALA A 41 -0.81 19.52 14.96
N SER A 42 -1.74 20.20 15.64
CA SER A 42 -2.47 19.64 16.78
C SER A 42 -3.51 18.63 16.31
N LEU A 43 -3.50 17.44 16.91
CA LEU A 43 -4.51 16.42 16.69
C LEU A 43 -5.83 16.86 17.35
N ASP A 44 -6.84 17.11 16.54
CA ASP A 44 -8.20 17.48 16.96
C ASP A 44 -9.12 16.28 16.70
N SER A 45 -9.66 15.67 17.76
CA SER A 45 -10.54 14.49 17.65
C SER A 45 -11.90 14.81 17.01
N LEU A 46 -12.34 16.07 17.05
CA LEU A 46 -13.60 16.51 16.48
C LEU A 46 -13.48 16.87 14.99
N PHE A 47 -12.26 17.01 14.48
CA PHE A 47 -12.01 17.34 13.09
C PHE A 47 -12.11 16.10 12.19
N LEU A 48 -12.94 16.18 11.14
CA LEU A 48 -13.09 15.15 10.08
C LEU A 48 -13.22 13.69 10.60
N GLY A 49 -13.86 13.53 11.77
CA GLY A 49 -14.11 12.22 12.37
C GLY A 49 -12.88 11.54 12.96
N ASN A 50 -11.78 12.27 13.21
CA ASN A 50 -10.53 11.73 13.77
C ASN A 50 -10.74 10.88 15.02
N GLY A 51 -11.60 11.32 15.96
CA GLY A 51 -11.91 10.57 17.18
C GLY A 51 -12.46 9.18 16.86
N SER A 52 -13.52 9.10 16.07
CA SER A 52 -14.12 7.83 15.65
C SER A 52 -13.14 6.92 14.89
N ARG A 53 -12.27 7.50 14.05
CA ARG A 53 -11.23 6.77 13.32
C ARG A 53 -10.21 6.16 14.27
N LEU A 54 -9.72 6.94 15.24
CA LEU A 54 -8.75 6.49 16.24
C LEU A 54 -9.35 5.47 17.22
N ASP A 55 -10.60 5.65 17.63
CA ASP A 55 -11.31 4.70 18.49
C ASP A 55 -11.54 3.36 17.78
N SER A 56 -11.87 3.40 16.49
CA SER A 56 -12.01 2.19 15.67
C SER A 56 -10.67 1.50 15.48
N PHE A 57 -9.61 2.27 15.22
CA PHE A 57 -8.26 1.76 15.12
C PHE A 57 -7.79 1.09 16.43
N SER A 58 -8.03 1.72 17.58
CA SER A 58 -7.73 1.14 18.90
C SER A 58 -8.47 -0.19 19.13
N ARG A 59 -9.77 -0.25 18.80
CA ARG A 59 -10.55 -1.48 18.93
C ARG A 59 -10.07 -2.59 18.00
N CYS A 60 -9.61 -2.25 16.78
CA CYS A 60 -9.02 -3.22 15.87
C CYS A 60 -7.66 -3.72 16.36
N LEU A 61 -6.88 -2.87 17.03
CA LEU A 61 -5.55 -3.22 17.54
C LEU A 61 -5.60 -4.03 18.85
N ALA A 62 -6.62 -3.83 19.68
CA ALA A 62 -6.73 -4.44 21.01
C ALA A 62 -6.57 -5.98 21.05
N PRO A 63 -7.17 -6.78 20.13
CA PRO A 63 -6.98 -8.23 20.14
C PRO A 63 -5.52 -8.66 19.96
N PHE A 64 -4.77 -7.96 19.11
CA PHE A 64 -3.36 -8.25 18.82
C PHE A 64 -2.43 -7.87 19.98
N GLN A 65 -2.88 -7.01 20.89
CA GLN A 65 -2.15 -6.65 22.11
C GLN A 65 -2.44 -7.60 23.26
N ALA A 66 -3.63 -8.22 23.28
CA ALA A 66 -4.08 -9.10 24.35
C ALA A 66 -3.64 -10.56 24.14
N ASP A 67 -3.44 -10.98 22.90
CA ASP A 67 -3.10 -12.36 22.53
C ASP A 67 -1.60 -12.50 22.26
N THR A 68 -0.94 -13.34 23.05
CA THR A 68 0.51 -13.62 22.96
C THR A 68 0.92 -14.31 21.66
N ALA A 69 -0.02 -14.88 20.90
CA ALA A 69 0.24 -15.48 19.60
C ALA A 69 0.56 -14.44 18.51
N PHE A 70 0.35 -13.15 18.79
CA PHE A 70 0.64 -12.05 17.89
C PHE A 70 1.77 -11.17 18.44
N GLN A 71 2.66 -10.74 17.53
CA GLN A 71 3.74 -9.81 17.84
C GLN A 71 3.64 -8.59 16.93
N ILE A 72 3.58 -7.40 17.52
CA ILE A 72 3.69 -6.13 16.79
C ILE A 72 5.15 -5.95 16.37
N ARG A 73 5.41 -5.98 15.06
CA ARG A 73 6.75 -5.86 14.50
C ARG A 73 7.22 -4.42 14.35
N SER A 74 6.37 -3.58 13.79
CA SER A 74 6.69 -2.18 13.57
C SER A 74 5.45 -1.31 13.56
N VAL A 75 5.65 -0.05 13.96
CA VAL A 75 4.63 1.00 13.84
C VAL A 75 5.18 2.04 12.88
N ARG A 76 4.54 2.17 11.72
CA ARG A 76 4.91 3.15 10.71
C ARG A 76 3.99 4.35 10.79
N VAL A 77 4.58 5.54 10.88
CA VAL A 77 3.87 6.83 10.87
C VAL A 77 4.35 7.63 9.67
N VAL A 78 3.45 7.92 8.74
CA VAL A 78 3.72 8.77 7.58
C VAL A 78 2.88 10.03 7.73
N SER A 79 3.50 11.20 7.59
CA SER A 79 2.81 12.48 7.81
C SER A 79 3.09 13.44 6.67
N GLY A 80 2.03 13.99 6.08
CA GLY A 80 2.10 14.89 4.94
C GLY A 80 1.64 16.30 5.24
N ALA A 81 2.06 17.24 4.39
CA ALA A 81 1.45 18.54 4.21
C ALA A 81 0.99 18.71 2.77
N SER A 82 0.00 19.58 2.56
CA SER A 82 -0.32 20.06 1.23
C SER A 82 0.80 20.97 0.70
N PRO A 83 0.89 21.20 -0.62
CA PRO A 83 1.90 22.07 -1.24
C PRO A 83 1.81 23.57 -0.87
N GLU A 84 0.87 23.97 -0.02
CA GLU A 84 0.61 25.38 0.30
C GLU A 84 1.68 25.97 1.21
N GLY A 85 2.03 27.25 1.01
CA GLY A 85 3.07 27.90 1.80
C GLY A 85 4.49 27.50 1.37
N SER A 86 5.47 27.73 2.24
CA SER A 86 6.87 27.42 1.95
C SER A 86 7.24 25.99 2.34
N SER A 87 8.21 25.40 1.64
CA SER A 87 8.73 24.07 1.97
C SER A 87 9.20 23.94 3.42
N LYS A 88 9.79 25.00 4.00
CA LYS A 88 10.18 25.05 5.41
C LYS A 88 8.98 24.87 6.35
N ILE A 89 7.87 25.54 6.05
CA ILE A 89 6.63 25.41 6.83
C ILE A 89 6.06 24.00 6.66
N ASN A 90 6.02 23.49 5.43
CA ASN A 90 5.46 22.16 5.14
C ASN A 90 6.25 21.03 5.78
N ARG A 91 7.58 21.11 5.75
CA ARG A 91 8.47 20.20 6.49
C ARG A 91 8.18 20.22 7.99
N SER A 92 8.14 21.41 8.59
CA SER A 92 7.82 21.55 10.01
C SER A 92 6.42 21.03 10.37
N LEU A 93 5.42 21.22 9.51
CA LEU A 93 4.08 20.69 9.73
C LEU A 93 4.06 19.17 9.70
N SER A 94 4.65 18.59 8.66
CA SER A 94 4.77 17.14 8.48
C SER A 94 5.47 16.49 9.69
N GLU A 95 6.61 17.02 10.13
CA GLU A 95 7.35 16.54 11.30
C GLU A 95 6.55 16.65 12.61
N ARG A 96 5.95 17.82 12.89
CA ARG A 96 5.18 18.04 14.13
C ARG A 96 3.92 17.18 14.19
N ARG A 97 3.27 16.94 13.06
CA ARG A 97 2.12 16.03 12.98
C ARG A 97 2.53 14.59 13.27
N ALA A 98 3.63 14.12 12.70
CA ALA A 98 4.15 12.79 13.01
C ALA A 98 4.46 12.64 14.52
N ALA A 99 5.10 13.66 15.12
CA ALA A 99 5.39 13.67 16.55
C ALA A 99 4.12 13.68 17.42
N ALA A 100 3.09 14.44 17.02
CA ALA A 100 1.82 14.47 17.73
C ALA A 100 1.12 13.10 17.70
N ILE A 101 1.17 12.41 16.57
CA ILE A 101 0.59 11.07 16.41
C ILE A 101 1.37 10.02 17.18
N ARG A 102 2.70 10.03 17.09
CA ARG A 102 3.54 9.15 17.92
C ARG A 102 3.20 9.32 19.41
N SER A 103 3.15 10.55 19.90
CA SER A 103 2.83 10.81 21.31
C SER A 103 1.42 10.34 21.68
N TYR A 104 0.45 10.44 20.77
CA TYR A 104 -0.89 9.90 20.97
C TYR A 104 -0.87 8.37 21.08
N LEU A 105 -0.17 7.69 20.17
CA LEU A 105 -0.06 6.23 20.11
C LEU A 105 0.62 5.66 21.36
N GLU A 106 1.77 6.22 21.76
CA GLU A 106 2.50 5.85 22.98
C GLU A 106 1.58 5.97 24.22
N LYS A 107 0.87 7.10 24.37
CA LYS A 107 0.03 7.36 25.55
C LYS A 107 -1.28 6.57 25.61
N ARG A 108 -1.83 6.15 24.47
CA ARG A 108 -3.21 5.62 24.40
C ARG A 108 -3.30 4.17 23.96
N MET A 109 -2.24 3.63 23.35
CA MET A 109 -2.29 2.32 22.72
C MET A 109 -1.20 1.37 23.22
N SER A 110 -0.54 1.66 24.35
CA SER A 110 0.50 0.78 24.93
C SER A 110 1.56 0.33 23.92
N LEU A 111 1.92 1.21 22.98
CA LEU A 111 2.93 0.96 21.94
C LEU A 111 4.34 1.39 22.40
N ASP A 112 4.51 1.62 23.70
CA ASP A 112 5.80 1.99 24.29
C ASP A 112 6.83 0.87 24.08
N GLY A 113 8.03 1.24 23.62
CA GLY A 113 9.12 0.30 23.37
C GLY A 113 9.11 -0.38 22.00
N HIS A 114 8.04 -0.23 21.19
CA HIS A 114 8.06 -0.68 19.80
C HIS A 114 8.86 0.27 18.90
N ALA A 115 9.47 -0.28 17.85
CA ALA A 115 10.19 0.52 16.86
C ALA A 115 9.19 1.33 16.00
N PHE A 116 9.34 2.65 16.05
CA PHE A 116 8.61 3.57 15.19
C PHE A 116 9.42 3.91 13.94
N GLU A 117 8.85 3.61 12.77
CA GLU A 117 9.33 4.10 11.48
C GLU A 117 8.58 5.38 11.12
N ILE A 118 9.26 6.52 11.13
CA ILE A 118 8.62 7.83 10.92
C ILE A 118 9.07 8.43 9.59
N GLU A 119 8.11 8.78 8.75
CA GLU A 119 8.34 9.51 7.51
C GLU A 119 7.57 10.83 7.51
N SER A 120 8.30 11.90 7.24
CA SER A 120 7.78 13.27 7.20
C SER A 120 8.39 14.05 6.03
N PRO A 121 7.97 13.78 4.78
CA PRO A 121 8.58 14.38 3.59
C PRO A 121 8.38 15.90 3.47
N GLY A 122 7.55 16.51 4.33
CA GLY A 122 7.04 17.85 4.11
C GLY A 122 5.79 17.78 3.24
N VAL A 123 5.90 18.17 1.97
CA VAL A 123 4.76 18.07 1.05
C VAL A 123 4.56 16.62 0.63
N ASP A 124 3.31 16.15 0.70
CA ASP A 124 2.92 14.82 0.22
C ASP A 124 2.70 14.85 -1.30
N TRP A 125 3.80 14.92 -2.05
CA TRP A 125 3.78 14.94 -3.51
C TRP A 125 3.28 13.63 -4.11
N GLU A 126 3.56 12.50 -3.46
CA GLU A 126 3.09 11.18 -3.91
C GLU A 126 1.57 11.09 -3.77
N GLY A 127 1.02 11.46 -2.61
CA GLY A 127 -0.42 11.53 -2.40
C GLY A 127 -1.12 12.49 -3.34
N LEU A 128 -0.52 13.66 -3.63
CA LEU A 128 -1.08 14.59 -4.62
C LEU A 128 -1.13 13.96 -6.01
N THR A 129 -0.09 13.22 -6.39
CA THR A 129 -0.01 12.55 -7.68
C THR A 129 -1.11 11.51 -7.81
N GLY A 130 -1.31 10.66 -6.79
CA GLY A 130 -2.41 9.68 -6.80
C GLY A 130 -3.81 10.30 -6.86
N LEU A 131 -4.03 11.45 -6.21
CA LEU A 131 -5.30 12.18 -6.30
C LEU A 131 -5.54 12.75 -7.70
N VAL A 132 -4.51 13.29 -8.35
CA VAL A 132 -4.60 13.78 -9.73
C VAL A 132 -4.83 12.62 -10.70
N GLU A 133 -4.07 11.52 -10.55
CA GLU A 133 -4.20 10.31 -11.37
C GLU A 133 -5.62 9.74 -11.36
N SER A 134 -6.25 9.71 -10.18
CA SER A 134 -7.60 9.16 -9.99
C SER A 134 -8.74 10.12 -10.34
N SER A 135 -8.43 11.35 -10.75
CA SER A 135 -9.42 12.37 -11.05
C SER A 135 -9.68 12.57 -12.54
N ASP A 136 -10.73 13.34 -12.85
CA ASP A 136 -11.12 13.84 -14.16
C ASP A 136 -10.87 15.35 -14.31
N MET A 137 -9.95 15.92 -13.51
CA MET A 137 -9.71 17.37 -13.50
C MET A 137 -9.22 17.92 -14.85
N SER A 138 -9.59 19.16 -15.16
CA SER A 138 -9.02 19.88 -16.30
C SER A 138 -7.49 19.92 -16.22
N TYR A 139 -6.83 19.76 -17.37
CA TYR A 139 -5.37 19.78 -17.52
C TYR A 139 -4.62 18.71 -16.72
N ARG A 140 -5.30 17.61 -16.33
CA ARG A 140 -4.72 16.48 -15.58
C ARG A 140 -3.36 16.02 -16.10
N ASP A 141 -3.23 15.80 -17.40
CA ASP A 141 -1.99 15.25 -17.97
C ASP A 141 -0.81 16.23 -17.90
N GLU A 142 -1.07 17.54 -18.01
CA GLU A 142 -0.05 18.58 -17.83
C GLU A 142 0.38 18.70 -16.37
N VAL A 143 -0.58 18.60 -15.43
CA VAL A 143 -0.30 18.54 -14.00
C VAL A 143 0.56 17.32 -13.67
N LEU A 144 0.19 16.14 -14.15
CA LEU A 144 0.96 14.90 -13.95
C LEU A 144 2.37 15.01 -14.53
N LYS A 145 2.52 15.61 -15.70
CA LYS A 145 3.84 15.87 -16.29
C LYS A 145 4.75 16.68 -15.36
N ILE A 146 4.21 17.72 -14.72
CA ILE A 146 4.96 18.51 -13.74
C ILE A 146 5.27 17.68 -12.48
N LEU A 147 4.30 16.91 -11.98
CA LEU A 147 4.47 16.09 -10.77
C LEU A 147 5.56 15.02 -10.93
N TYR A 148 5.60 14.32 -12.07
CA TYR A 148 6.59 13.27 -12.32
C TYR A 148 7.98 13.80 -12.68
N HIS A 149 8.08 14.92 -13.40
CA HIS A 149 9.34 15.32 -14.04
C HIS A 149 9.97 16.58 -13.50
N THR A 150 9.25 17.39 -12.71
CA THR A 150 9.82 18.59 -12.11
C THR A 150 10.29 18.28 -10.67
N PRO A 151 11.56 18.49 -10.32
CA PRO A 151 12.02 18.35 -8.93
C PRO A 151 11.35 19.39 -8.03
N GLU A 152 11.33 19.18 -6.72
CA GLU A 152 10.74 20.18 -5.80
C GLU A 152 11.38 21.56 -5.97
N PHE A 153 12.70 21.61 -6.13
CA PHE A 153 13.46 22.82 -6.47
C PHE A 153 14.31 22.61 -7.71
N VAL A 154 14.26 23.59 -8.62
CA VAL A 154 15.19 23.71 -9.73
C VAL A 154 16.29 24.67 -9.31
N ILE A 155 17.51 24.16 -9.19
CA ILE A 155 18.68 24.93 -8.72
C ILE A 155 19.62 25.19 -9.91
N ARG A 156 20.03 26.45 -10.08
CA ARG A 156 21.09 26.87 -11.01
C ARG A 156 22.01 27.85 -10.28
N ASP A 157 23.32 27.67 -10.41
CA ASP A 157 24.35 28.51 -9.76
C ASP A 157 24.13 28.70 -8.25
N GLY A 158 23.71 27.62 -7.56
CA GLY A 158 23.45 27.63 -6.12
C GLY A 158 22.18 28.38 -5.69
N LYS A 159 21.35 28.82 -6.63
CA LYS A 159 20.08 29.54 -6.37
C LYS A 159 18.88 28.76 -6.86
N ILE A 160 17.79 28.82 -6.11
CA ILE A 160 16.49 28.31 -6.55
C ILE A 160 15.96 29.25 -7.62
N VAL A 161 15.84 28.75 -8.85
CA VAL A 161 15.33 29.53 -10.00
C VAL A 161 13.89 29.17 -10.37
N ASP A 162 13.43 27.98 -9.99
CA ASP A 162 12.06 27.51 -10.20
C ASP A 162 11.71 26.40 -9.19
N SER A 163 10.45 26.00 -9.14
CA SER A 163 10.01 24.90 -8.28
C SER A 163 8.81 24.17 -8.88
N ARG A 164 8.61 22.91 -8.47
CA ARG A 164 7.39 22.16 -8.80
C ARG A 164 6.13 22.93 -8.41
N GLN A 165 6.12 23.50 -7.21
CA GLN A 165 5.03 24.33 -6.71
C GLN A 165 4.77 25.54 -7.62
N ARG A 166 5.82 26.25 -8.06
CA ARG A 166 5.69 27.41 -8.93
C ARG A 166 5.14 27.03 -10.30
N GLN A 167 5.64 25.94 -10.90
CA GLN A 167 5.12 25.48 -12.19
C GLN A 167 3.65 25.09 -12.11
N LEU A 168 3.24 24.35 -11.07
CA LEU A 168 1.82 24.02 -10.84
C LEU A 168 0.97 25.28 -10.61
N GLY A 169 1.47 26.25 -9.84
CA GLY A 169 0.75 27.50 -9.55
C GLY A 169 0.60 28.43 -10.76
N MET A 170 1.48 28.33 -11.75
CA MET A 170 1.44 29.16 -12.97
C MET A 170 0.71 28.49 -14.14
N LEU A 171 0.55 27.17 -14.12
CA LEU A 171 -0.10 26.40 -15.18
C LEU A 171 -1.53 26.92 -15.42
N HIS A 172 -1.85 27.29 -16.66
CA HIS A 172 -3.15 27.83 -17.07
C HIS A 172 -3.70 28.92 -16.14
N GLY A 173 -2.84 29.86 -15.73
CA GLY A 173 -3.22 30.95 -14.82
C GLY A 173 -3.60 30.49 -13.41
N GLY A 174 -3.17 29.29 -13.00
CA GLY A 174 -3.45 28.72 -11.68
C GLY A 174 -4.82 28.08 -11.55
N GLU A 175 -5.54 27.82 -12.65
CA GLU A 175 -6.80 27.08 -12.61
C GLU A 175 -6.64 25.66 -12.02
N PRO A 176 -5.68 24.82 -12.47
CA PRO A 176 -5.49 23.50 -11.87
C PRO A 176 -5.11 23.57 -10.39
N TRP A 177 -4.29 24.56 -10.01
CA TRP A 177 -3.89 24.77 -8.62
C TRP A 177 -5.09 25.03 -7.71
N ARG A 178 -5.98 25.95 -8.10
CA ARG A 178 -7.19 26.26 -7.33
C ARG A 178 -8.12 25.04 -7.18
N TYR A 179 -8.26 24.25 -8.24
CA TYR A 179 -9.01 23.00 -8.17
C TYR A 179 -8.39 22.02 -7.16
N MET A 180 -7.08 21.79 -7.24
CA MET A 180 -6.39 20.90 -6.29
C MET A 180 -6.44 21.44 -4.85
N GLU A 181 -6.37 22.76 -4.67
CA GLU A 181 -6.48 23.41 -3.36
C GLU A 181 -7.83 23.16 -2.70
N GLU A 182 -8.91 23.23 -3.48
CA GLU A 182 -10.26 22.99 -2.99
C GLU A 182 -10.54 21.50 -2.76
N ARG A 183 -10.08 20.63 -3.67
CA ARG A 183 -10.53 19.23 -3.74
C ARG A 183 -9.53 18.22 -3.20
N PHE A 184 -8.24 18.47 -3.32
CA PHE A 184 -7.18 17.48 -3.02
C PHE A 184 -6.32 17.84 -1.82
N PHE A 185 -5.96 19.10 -1.64
CA PHE A 185 -5.09 19.51 -0.54
C PHE A 185 -5.68 19.18 0.85
N PRO A 186 -7.00 19.20 1.09
CA PRO A 186 -7.57 18.68 2.33
C PRO A 186 -7.17 17.23 2.64
N GLU A 187 -7.05 16.37 1.63
CA GLU A 187 -6.67 14.96 1.77
C GLU A 187 -5.20 14.74 2.12
N LEU A 188 -4.34 15.71 1.78
CA LEU A 188 -2.89 15.69 2.03
C LEU A 188 -2.52 16.25 3.40
N ARG A 189 -3.42 17.01 4.03
CA ARG A 189 -3.22 17.53 5.39
C ARG A 189 -3.50 16.43 6.41
N ALA A 190 -2.77 15.33 6.33
CA ALA A 190 -3.06 14.10 7.05
C ALA A 190 -1.80 13.39 7.56
N ALA A 191 -2.01 12.48 8.50
CA ALA A 191 -1.03 11.47 8.89
C ALA A 191 -1.66 10.08 8.83
N GLY A 192 -0.93 9.12 8.28
CA GLY A 192 -1.25 7.71 8.27
C GLY A 192 -0.44 6.97 9.32
N VAL A 193 -1.08 6.02 10.00
CA VAL A 193 -0.44 5.05 10.89
C VAL A 193 -0.71 3.67 10.33
N LEU A 194 0.33 2.84 10.26
CA LEU A 194 0.25 1.44 9.90
C LEU A 194 0.95 0.63 11.00
N VAL A 195 0.27 -0.38 11.53
CA VAL A 195 0.85 -1.32 12.49
C VAL A 195 0.94 -2.67 11.80
N VAL A 196 2.15 -3.18 11.68
CA VAL A 196 2.43 -4.50 11.11
C VAL A 196 2.49 -5.50 12.27
N VAL A 197 1.61 -6.49 12.20
CA VAL A 197 1.54 -7.59 13.16
C VAL A 197 2.00 -8.87 12.46
N GLU A 198 2.67 -9.74 13.18
CA GLU A 198 2.95 -11.10 12.74
C GLU A 198 2.35 -12.09 13.73
N THR A 199 1.91 -13.25 13.24
CA THR A 199 1.50 -14.37 14.08
C THR A 199 2.65 -15.38 14.19
N GLU A 200 2.84 -15.96 15.37
CA GLU A 200 3.81 -17.03 15.63
C GLU A 200 3.44 -18.39 14.99
N ARG A 201 2.56 -18.42 13.99
CA ARG A 201 2.31 -19.66 13.25
C ARG A 201 3.59 -20.04 12.51
N GLU A 202 4.29 -21.01 13.09
CA GLU A 202 5.25 -21.88 12.41
C GLU A 202 4.64 -22.26 11.04
N ASP A 203 5.14 -21.65 9.97
CA ASP A 203 5.07 -22.24 8.64
C ASP A 203 6.02 -23.45 8.62
N THR A 204 5.69 -24.48 9.39
CA THR A 204 6.21 -25.84 9.20
C THR A 204 5.40 -26.53 8.10
N SER A 205 5.20 -25.85 6.98
CA SER A 205 4.90 -26.51 5.71
C SER A 205 6.14 -26.42 4.84
N THR A 206 7.18 -27.15 5.25
CA THR A 206 8.11 -27.67 4.25
C THR A 206 7.24 -28.47 3.27
N PRO A 207 7.14 -28.13 1.98
CA PRO A 207 6.48 -29.01 1.05
C PRO A 207 7.27 -30.32 1.10
N GLU A 208 6.63 -31.41 1.55
CA GLU A 208 7.20 -32.74 1.37
C GLU A 208 7.65 -32.83 -0.09
N PRO A 209 8.90 -33.28 -0.36
CA PRO A 209 9.33 -33.47 -1.73
C PRO A 209 8.41 -34.52 -2.34
N VAL A 210 7.46 -34.07 -3.16
CA VAL A 210 6.62 -34.94 -3.99
C VAL A 210 7.59 -35.71 -4.87
N ALA A 211 7.83 -36.97 -4.52
CA ALA A 211 8.59 -37.88 -5.34
C ALA A 211 7.91 -37.92 -6.73
N PRO A 212 8.67 -37.77 -7.83
CA PRO A 212 8.08 -37.86 -9.16
C PRO A 212 7.39 -39.21 -9.31
N PRO A 213 6.19 -39.27 -9.92
CA PRO A 213 5.51 -40.52 -10.14
C PRO A 213 6.43 -41.44 -10.96
N ARG A 214 6.72 -42.62 -10.42
CA ARG A 214 7.40 -43.66 -11.18
C ARG A 214 6.41 -44.22 -12.18
N ASP A 215 6.69 -44.02 -13.47
CA ASP A 215 5.95 -44.65 -14.56
C ASP A 215 5.92 -46.17 -14.34
N THR A 216 4.76 -46.67 -13.92
CA THR A 216 4.52 -48.11 -13.87
C THR A 216 4.06 -48.52 -15.26
N VAL A 217 4.99 -49.03 -16.07
CA VAL A 217 4.65 -49.67 -17.34
C VAL A 217 3.87 -50.94 -17.04
N VAL A 218 2.55 -50.88 -17.21
CA VAL A 218 1.70 -52.07 -17.22
C VAL A 218 1.94 -52.77 -18.56
N VAL A 219 2.74 -53.84 -18.55
CA VAL A 219 2.87 -54.72 -19.70
C VAL A 219 1.61 -55.57 -19.78
N GLU A 220 0.66 -55.15 -20.61
CA GLU A 220 -0.54 -55.94 -20.92
C GLU A 220 -0.12 -57.08 -21.87
N HIS A 221 -0.04 -58.31 -21.35
CA HIS A 221 0.24 -59.49 -22.17
C HIS A 221 -1.04 -59.88 -22.92
N ARG A 222 -1.07 -59.71 -24.24
CA ARG A 222 -2.16 -60.17 -25.10
C ARG A 222 -1.85 -61.56 -25.63
N ASP A 223 -2.54 -62.56 -25.07
CA ASP A 223 -2.56 -63.91 -25.61
C ASP A 223 -3.26 -63.91 -26.98
N THR A 224 -2.53 -64.29 -28.02
CA THR A 224 -3.08 -64.46 -29.37
C THR A 224 -3.62 -65.87 -29.49
N VAL A 225 -4.94 -66.04 -29.59
CA VAL A 225 -5.56 -67.34 -29.86
C VAL A 225 -5.55 -67.60 -31.37
N GLU A 226 -4.76 -68.57 -31.82
CA GLU A 226 -4.78 -69.04 -33.20
C GLU A 226 -6.09 -69.79 -33.50
N VAL A 227 -6.83 -69.32 -34.52
CA VAL A 227 -8.03 -70.00 -35.02
C VAL A 227 -7.60 -71.09 -36.02
N ILE A 228 -7.57 -72.34 -35.56
CA ILE A 228 -7.37 -73.52 -36.41
C ILE A 228 -8.61 -73.74 -37.27
N ARG A 229 -8.52 -73.47 -38.59
CA ARG A 229 -9.53 -73.90 -39.57
C ARG A 229 -9.41 -75.41 -39.81
N ARG A 230 -10.50 -76.14 -39.55
CA ARG A 230 -10.63 -77.55 -39.94
C ARG A 230 -11.31 -77.63 -41.31
N ASP A 231 -10.55 -78.01 -42.33
CA ASP A 231 -11.10 -78.35 -43.64
C ASP A 231 -11.78 -79.72 -43.56
N THR A 232 -13.07 -79.73 -43.89
CA THR A 232 -13.88 -80.95 -43.94
C THR A 232 -13.72 -81.58 -45.33
N MET A 233 -13.07 -82.74 -45.41
CA MET A 233 -13.08 -83.55 -46.63
C MET A 233 -14.39 -84.33 -46.73
N ASN A 234 -15.18 -84.03 -47.77
CA ASN A 234 -16.32 -84.85 -48.17
C ASN A 234 -15.82 -85.96 -49.10
N VAL A 235 -15.88 -87.20 -48.64
CA VAL A 235 -15.65 -88.40 -49.46
C VAL A 235 -17.02 -88.99 -49.83
N PRO A 236 -17.38 -89.12 -51.12
CA PRO A 236 -18.56 -89.87 -51.52
C PRO A 236 -18.26 -91.38 -51.53
N CYS A 237 -19.22 -92.16 -51.04
CA CYS A 237 -19.21 -93.63 -51.00
C CYS A 237 -20.19 -94.18 -52.07
N PRO A 238 -20.11 -95.49 -52.39
CA PRO A 238 -19.57 -96.09 -53.61
C PRO A 238 -20.43 -95.94 -54.89
#